data_AF-A0A7X7KX27-F1
#
_entry.id   AF-A0A7X7KX27-F1
#
_cell.length_a   1.000
_cell.length_b   1.000
_cell.length_c   1.000
_cell.angle_alpha   90.00
_cell.angle_beta   90.00
_cell.angle_gamma   90.00
#
_symmetry.space_group_name_H-M   'P 1'
#
loop_
_entity.id
_entity.type
_entity.pdbx_description
1 polymer ?
#
loop_
_entity_poly.entity_id
_entity_poly.type
_entity_poly.pdbx_seq_one_letter_code
_entity_poly.pdbx_strand_id
1 'polypeptide(L)'
;MIYFARGSLDDNLSPADLEQGLKTAFERLGARKRVVLVPPDITRLHSRAGEMACCAWRHYGQRISDVLPALGTHTPMTPAQIDRMYPGIPHDLFRVHDWREGVETLGRVPADYVREVSEGA
;
A
#
# COMPACT_ATOMS: atom_id res chain seq x y z
N MET A 1 6.44 -16.12 0.03
CA MET A 1 7.76 -15.89 -0.60
C MET A 1 8.26 -14.52 -0.17
N ILE A 2 9.50 -14.42 0.28
CA ILE A 2 10.14 -13.16 0.70
C ILE A 2 11.08 -12.72 -0.42
N TYR A 3 10.87 -11.53 -0.98
CA TYR A 3 11.71 -11.01 -2.08
C TYR A 3 12.95 -10.26 -1.60
N PHE A 4 12.87 -9.58 -0.46
CA PHE A 4 13.98 -8.88 0.17
C PHE A 4 13.81 -8.94 1.69
N ALA A 5 14.91 -9.10 2.41
CA ALA A 5 14.96 -9.03 3.86
C ALA A 5 16.29 -8.42 4.29
N ARG A 6 16.23 -7.45 5.19
CA ARG A 6 17.36 -6.86 5.91
C ARG A 6 16.85 -6.39 7.25
N GLY A 7 17.58 -6.72 8.31
CA GLY A 7 17.26 -6.25 9.66
C GLY A 7 18.16 -6.91 10.69
N SER A 8 18.56 -6.12 11.68
CA SER A 8 19.32 -6.49 12.86
C SER A 8 18.98 -5.49 13.97
N LEU A 9 19.42 -5.76 15.20
CA LEU A 9 19.18 -4.85 16.34
C LEU A 9 19.82 -3.47 16.13
N ASP A 10 20.88 -3.41 15.32
CA ASP A 10 21.67 -2.20 15.08
C ASP A 10 21.36 -1.53 13.72
N ASP A 11 20.47 -2.12 12.90
CA ASP A 11 20.10 -1.54 11.61
C ASP A 11 19.19 -0.32 11.80
N ASN A 12 19.59 0.80 11.19
CA ASN A 12 18.75 1.97 10.99
C ASN A 12 18.64 2.25 9.48
N LEU A 13 17.54 1.84 8.87
CA LEU A 13 17.36 1.96 7.43
C LEU A 13 17.11 3.42 7.04
N SER A 14 17.99 3.97 6.22
CA SER A 14 17.82 5.28 5.57
C SER A 14 16.80 5.21 4.42
N PRO A 15 16.31 6.38 3.95
CA PRO A 15 15.64 6.51 2.65
C PRO A 15 16.26 5.69 1.51
N ALA A 16 17.58 5.77 1.35
CA ALA A 16 18.31 5.07 0.29
C ALA A 16 18.31 3.55 0.50
N ASP A 17 18.38 3.09 1.76
CA ASP A 17 18.29 1.66 2.08
C ASP A 17 16.91 1.09 1.74
N LEU A 18 15.84 1.83 2.02
CA LEU A 18 14.48 1.45 1.68
C LEU A 18 14.28 1.37 0.16
N GLU A 19 14.74 2.37 -0.58
CA GLU A 19 14.68 2.39 -2.04
C GLU A 19 15.46 1.23 -2.67
N GLN A 20 16.68 0.96 -2.17
CA GLN A 20 17.48 -0.16 -2.66
C GLN A 20 16.85 -1.52 -2.33
N GLY A 21 16.27 -1.67 -1.14
CA GLY A 21 15.55 -2.88 -0.75
C GLY A 21 14.33 -3.14 -1.64
N LEU A 22 13.53 -2.10 -1.90
CA LEU A 22 12.38 -2.17 -2.80
C LEU A 22 12.79 -2.47 -4.24
N LYS A 23 13.83 -1.80 -4.76
CA LYS A 23 14.37 -2.09 -6.08
C LYS A 23 14.76 -3.56 -6.23
N THR A 24 15.49 -4.10 -5.24
CA THR A 24 15.88 -5.52 -5.20
C THR A 24 14.64 -6.43 -5.18
N ALA A 25 13.62 -6.07 -4.39
CA ALA A 25 12.38 -6.83 -4.34
C ALA A 25 11.62 -6.82 -5.67
N PHE A 26 11.53 -5.67 -6.34
CA PHE A 26 10.86 -5.53 -7.64
C PHE A 26 11.60 -6.26 -8.76
N GLU A 27 12.93 -6.22 -8.77
CA GLU A 27 13.75 -6.99 -9.71
C GLU A 27 13.51 -8.50 -9.58
N ARG A 28 13.50 -9.02 -8.34
CA ARG A 28 13.20 -10.44 -8.07
C ARG A 28 11.75 -10.81 -8.35
N LEU A 29 10.82 -9.89 -8.15
CA LEU A 29 9.41 -10.06 -8.52
C LEU A 29 9.26 -10.16 -10.05
N GLY A 30 10.20 -9.62 -10.82
CA GLY A 30 10.20 -9.64 -12.27
C GLY A 30 9.29 -8.59 -12.90
N ALA A 31 9.33 -8.51 -14.24
CA ALA A 31 8.60 -7.50 -14.99
C ALA A 31 7.08 -7.58 -14.78
N ARG A 32 6.48 -6.45 -14.40
CA ARG A 32 5.02 -6.27 -14.29
C ARG A 32 4.56 -5.25 -15.31
N LYS A 33 3.45 -5.54 -16.02
CA LYS A 33 2.89 -4.69 -17.08
C LYS A 33 1.77 -3.77 -16.58
N ARG A 34 1.11 -4.17 -15.49
CA ARG A 34 0.02 -3.44 -14.85
C ARG A 34 0.11 -3.63 -13.34
N VAL A 35 0.18 -2.55 -12.60
CA VAL A 35 0.43 -2.50 -11.16
C VAL A 35 -0.61 -1.60 -10.51
N VAL A 36 -1.13 -2.03 -9.36
CA VAL A 36 -1.95 -1.21 -8.48
C VAL A 36 -1.18 -1.05 -7.17
N LEU A 37 -1.09 0.18 -6.66
CA LEU A 37 -0.55 0.44 -5.33
C LEU A 37 -1.70 0.51 -4.33
N VAL A 38 -1.56 -0.16 -3.18
CA VAL A 38 -2.53 -0.09 -2.06
C VAL A 38 -1.81 0.44 -0.81
N PRO A 39 -1.38 1.71 -0.80
CA PRO A 39 -0.65 2.29 0.34
C PRO A 39 -1.63 2.73 1.45
N PRO A 40 -1.18 3.10 2.66
CA PRO A 40 -2.09 3.54 3.73
C PRO A 40 -2.67 4.95 3.48
N ASP A 41 -3.52 5.44 4.36
CA ASP A 41 -3.98 6.83 4.31
C ASP A 41 -3.05 7.80 5.06
N ILE A 42 -3.45 9.07 5.16
CA ILE A 42 -2.68 10.12 5.83
C ILE A 42 -2.47 9.87 7.33
N THR A 43 -3.29 9.05 7.99
CA THR A 43 -3.15 8.74 9.42
C THR A 43 -1.88 7.92 9.72
N ARG A 44 -1.21 7.44 8.67
CA ARG A 44 0.08 6.75 8.73
C ARG A 44 1.21 7.56 8.11
N LEU A 45 1.13 8.89 8.10
CA LEU A 45 2.16 9.78 7.52
C LEU A 45 3.59 9.43 7.96
N HIS A 46 3.80 9.08 9.23
CA HIS A 46 5.12 8.76 9.79
C HIS A 46 5.58 7.31 9.55
N SER A 47 4.82 6.49 8.83
CA SER A 47 5.15 5.08 8.55
C SER A 47 6.25 4.88 7.50
N ARG A 48 6.64 5.95 6.80
CA ARG A 48 7.47 5.91 5.57
C ARG A 48 6.84 5.15 4.39
N ALA A 49 5.61 4.66 4.50
CA ALA A 49 4.92 4.00 3.40
C ALA A 49 4.68 4.95 2.20
N GLY A 50 4.54 6.26 2.45
CA GLY A 50 4.46 7.29 1.40
C GLY A 50 5.70 7.32 0.51
N GLU A 51 6.88 7.34 1.13
CA GLU A 51 8.17 7.28 0.46
C GLU A 51 8.34 5.99 -0.36
N MET A 52 7.91 4.86 0.21
CA MET A 52 7.94 3.56 -0.46
C MET A 52 7.01 3.52 -1.69
N ALA A 53 5.82 4.12 -1.60
CA ALA A 53 4.90 4.24 -2.73
C ALA A 53 5.49 5.15 -3.83
N CYS A 54 6.14 6.26 -3.48
CA CYS A 54 6.87 7.10 -4.43
C CYS A 54 8.04 6.35 -5.10
N CYS A 55 8.75 5.48 -4.37
CA CYS A 55 9.77 4.60 -4.95
C CYS A 55 9.17 3.64 -5.99
N ALA A 56 8.03 3.02 -5.66
CA ALA A 56 7.29 2.19 -6.60
C ALA A 56 6.85 2.97 -7.84
N TRP A 57 6.40 4.23 -7.68
CA TRP A 57 6.09 5.13 -8.80
C TRP A 57 7.30 5.39 -9.69
N ARG A 58 8.47 5.70 -9.12
CA ARG A 58 9.71 5.88 -9.90
C ARG A 58 10.11 4.61 -10.65
N HIS A 59 9.92 3.44 -10.06
CA HIS A 59 10.31 2.16 -10.67
C HIS A 59 9.32 1.69 -11.76
N TYR A 60 8.02 1.73 -11.49
CA TYR A 60 7.00 1.22 -12.39
C TYR A 60 6.51 2.26 -13.41
N GLY A 61 6.54 3.54 -13.05
CA GLY A 61 6.06 4.65 -13.88
C GLY A 61 4.64 4.40 -14.37
N GLN A 62 4.41 4.61 -15.67
CA GLN A 62 3.12 4.42 -16.34
C GLN A 62 2.54 3.00 -16.26
N ARG A 63 3.30 2.02 -15.75
CA ARG A 63 2.78 0.66 -15.50
C ARG A 63 1.91 0.61 -14.25
N ILE A 64 1.97 1.62 -13.38
CA ILE A 64 0.98 1.81 -12.30
C ILE A 64 -0.28 2.39 -12.92
N SER A 65 -1.37 1.62 -12.86
CA SER A 65 -2.66 2.07 -13.38
C SER A 65 -3.46 2.85 -12.34
N ASP A 66 -3.30 2.49 -11.06
CA ASP A 66 -4.12 3.04 -9.97
C ASP A 66 -3.36 3.03 -8.65
N VAL A 67 -3.71 4.00 -7.79
CA VAL A 67 -3.31 4.07 -6.38
C VAL A 67 -4.58 4.11 -5.53
N LEU A 68 -4.77 3.11 -4.68
CA LEU A 68 -5.94 2.97 -3.81
C LEU A 68 -5.51 3.06 -2.34
N PRO A 69 -5.53 4.25 -1.72
CA PRO A 69 -5.26 4.38 -0.29
C PRO A 69 -6.19 3.49 0.55
N ALA A 70 -5.61 2.70 1.45
CA ALA A 70 -6.33 1.81 2.36
C ALA A 70 -6.95 2.62 3.52
N LEU A 71 -8.07 3.30 3.25
CA LEU A 71 -8.77 4.16 4.21
C LEU A 71 -9.45 3.40 5.35
N GLY A 72 -9.91 2.18 5.11
CA GLY A 72 -10.89 1.53 6.00
C GLY A 72 -12.18 2.36 6.04
N THR A 73 -12.61 2.77 7.24
CA THR A 73 -13.82 3.59 7.42
C THR A 73 -13.56 5.10 7.37
N HIS A 74 -12.32 5.52 7.17
CA HIS A 74 -11.93 6.94 7.19
C HIS A 74 -12.45 7.71 5.97
N THR A 75 -12.46 9.03 6.08
CA THR A 75 -12.81 9.93 4.98
C THR A 75 -11.74 9.89 3.87
N PRO A 76 -12.11 10.11 2.60
CA PRO A 76 -11.15 10.22 1.51
C PRO A 76 -10.06 11.27 1.78
N MET A 77 -8.84 10.98 1.32
CA MET A 77 -7.73 11.93 1.42
C MET A 77 -8.00 13.16 0.56
N THR A 78 -7.74 14.35 1.10
CA THR A 78 -7.80 15.59 0.32
C THR A 78 -6.61 15.71 -0.63
N PRO A 79 -6.70 16.54 -1.70
CA PRO A 79 -5.56 16.78 -2.59
C PRO A 79 -4.28 17.18 -1.84
N ALA A 80 -4.38 18.06 -0.84
CA ALA A 80 -3.24 18.48 -0.02
C ALA A 80 -2.65 17.32 0.82
N GLN A 81 -3.49 16.40 1.31
CA GLN A 81 -3.01 15.20 2.00
C GLN A 81 -2.32 14.23 1.04
N ILE A 82 -2.82 14.09 -0.18
CA ILE A 82 -2.19 13.31 -1.24
C ILE A 82 -0.82 13.90 -1.58
N ASP A 83 -0.72 15.21 -1.82
CA ASP A 83 0.56 15.89 -2.09
C ASP A 83 1.56 15.70 -0.95
N ARG A 84 1.07 15.74 0.29
CA ARG A 84 1.91 15.57 1.48
C ARG A 84 2.41 14.14 1.64
N MET A 85 1.56 13.15 1.40
CA MET A 85 1.88 11.74 1.63
C MET A 85 2.61 11.10 0.45
N TYR A 86 2.27 11.50 -0.78
CA TYR A 86 2.68 10.87 -2.04
C TYR A 86 3.20 11.88 -3.06
N PRO A 87 4.23 12.68 -2.72
CA PRO A 87 4.71 13.73 -3.59
C PRO A 87 5.14 13.19 -4.96
N GLY A 88 4.67 13.85 -6.02
CA GLY A 88 5.03 13.56 -7.41
C GLY A 88 4.25 12.42 -8.07
N ILE A 89 3.33 11.75 -7.35
CA ILE A 89 2.38 10.82 -7.97
C ILE A 89 1.21 11.63 -8.55
N PRO A 90 0.85 11.47 -9.84
CA PRO A 90 -0.29 12.14 -10.44
C PRO A 90 -1.62 11.87 -9.72
N HIS A 91 -2.42 12.91 -9.48
CA HIS A 91 -3.68 12.82 -8.73
C HIS A 91 -4.74 11.97 -9.44
N ASP A 92 -4.71 11.89 -10.77
CA ASP A 92 -5.63 11.13 -11.61
C ASP A 92 -5.49 9.60 -11.47
N LEU A 93 -4.36 9.14 -10.91
CA LEU A 93 -4.15 7.74 -10.52
C LEU A 93 -4.85 7.37 -9.21
N PHE A 94 -5.21 8.34 -8.36
CA PHE A 94 -5.78 8.04 -7.06
C PHE A 94 -7.25 7.66 -7.17
N ARG A 95 -7.61 6.58 -6.49
CA ARG A 95 -8.98 6.06 -6.36
C ARG A 95 -9.44 6.21 -4.93
N VAL A 96 -10.71 6.56 -4.76
CA VAL A 96 -11.35 6.60 -3.44
C VAL A 96 -11.73 5.17 -3.05
N HIS A 97 -11.33 4.73 -1.87
CA HIS A 97 -11.79 3.47 -1.29
C HIS A 97 -13.23 3.64 -0.78
N ASP A 98 -14.20 3.33 -1.65
CA ASP A 98 -15.61 3.27 -1.28
C ASP A 98 -15.92 1.92 -0.60
N TRP A 99 -15.77 1.88 0.71
CA TRP A 99 -15.98 0.66 1.50
C TRP A 99 -17.45 0.25 1.61
N ARG A 100 -18.40 1.14 1.23
CA ARG A 100 -19.83 0.87 1.30
C ARG A 100 -20.34 0.24 0.01
N GLU A 101 -20.08 0.90 -1.11
CA GLU A 101 -20.65 0.51 -2.41
C GLU A 101 -19.59 0.00 -3.40
N GLY A 102 -18.31 0.26 -3.16
CA GLY A 102 -17.20 -0.13 -4.03
C GLY A 102 -16.65 -1.55 -3.78
N VAL A 103 -17.45 -2.45 -3.20
CA VAL A 103 -17.02 -3.78 -2.78
C VAL A 103 -17.65 -4.88 -3.61
N GLU A 104 -16.89 -5.97 -3.81
CA GLU A 104 -17.38 -7.19 -4.45
C GLU A 104 -17.28 -8.37 -3.47
N THR A 105 -18.32 -9.20 -3.41
CA THR A 105 -18.35 -10.36 -2.51
C THR A 105 -17.50 -11.49 -3.09
N LEU A 106 -16.34 -11.75 -2.48
CA LEU A 106 -15.45 -12.85 -2.88
C LEU A 106 -15.76 -14.19 -2.20
N GLY A 107 -16.52 -14.17 -1.10
CA GLY A 107 -16.83 -15.37 -0.32
C GLY A 107 -17.46 -15.06 1.04
N ARG A 108 -17.62 -16.11 1.85
CA ARG A 108 -18.16 -16.02 3.22
C ARG A 108 -17.24 -16.75 4.19
N VAL A 109 -17.01 -16.15 5.36
CA VAL A 109 -16.29 -16.81 6.45
C VAL A 109 -17.23 -17.85 7.09
N PRO A 110 -16.78 -19.10 7.36
CA PRO A 110 -17.62 -20.13 7.98
C PRO A 110 -18.14 -19.71 9.36
N ALA A 111 -19.42 -20.02 9.63
CA ALA A 111 -20.08 -19.63 10.88
C ALA A 111 -19.38 -20.23 12.13
N ASP A 112 -18.92 -21.47 12.01
CA ASP A 112 -18.25 -22.21 13.08
C ASP A 112 -16.95 -21.49 13.50
N TYR A 113 -16.19 -21.02 12.50
CA TYR A 113 -14.99 -20.22 12.73
C TYR A 113 -15.32 -18.87 13.36
N VAL A 114 -16.36 -18.17 12.87
CA VAL A 114 -16.81 -16.89 13.46
C VAL A 114 -17.14 -17.07 14.93
N ARG A 115 -17.89 -18.13 15.28
CA ARG A 115 -18.26 -18.46 16.67
C ARG A 115 -17.04 -18.74 17.53
N GLU A 116 -16.05 -19.47 17.00
CA GLU A 116 -14.81 -19.76 17.72
C GLU A 116 -14.02 -18.48 18.03
N VAL A 117 -13.78 -17.62 17.02
CA VAL A 117 -12.99 -16.39 17.20
C VAL A 117 -13.76 -15.26 17.91
N SER A 118 -15.09 -15.33 17.95
CA SER A 118 -15.93 -14.39 18.71
C SER A 118 -16.24 -14.86 20.14
N GLU A 119 -15.70 -16.01 20.56
CA GLU A 119 -16.01 -16.63 21.87
C GLU A 119 -17.51 -16.86 22.09
N GLY A 120 -18.27 -17.04 20.99
CA GLY A 120 -19.72 -17.27 21.02
C GLY A 120 -20.58 -15.99 21.02
N ALA A 121 -19.98 -14.80 20.87
CA ALA A 121 -20.70 -13.54 20.63
C ALA A 121 -21.42 -13.51 19.28
#